data_AF-A0AAU2GU26-F1
#
_entry.id   AF-A0AAU2GU26-F1
#
_cell.length_a   1.000
_cell.length_b   1.000
_cell.length_c   1.000
_cell.angle_alpha   90.00
_cell.angle_beta   90.00
_cell.angle_gamma   90.00
#
_symmetry.space_group_name_H-M   'P 1'
#
loop_
_entity.id
_entity.type
_entity.pdbx_description
1 polymer ?
#
loop_
_entity_poly.entity_id
_entity_poly.type
_entity_poly.pdbx_seq_one_letter_code
_entity_poly.pdbx_strand_id
1 'polypeptide(L)'
;MAIQRIGRRQTLRAALAATVVAGAGIGGIGGAHAAGRDTGGRGGHGGHLPPVPGMRGDRLANEFWYVLDDTTLFHRSQELDDAYTAIRTYAGGLEAPVIAAWSTRYHQPGYPGTFRDWVAPIAEQLRLLSKVQLDVVDRFYRRRDPRLVTAFAGFGQGTLYDPRRPEPALSVHTMNGEAGYHAWHVYARAMALLGIDRRRWEEIGPLVGFAWALQSIAKPSTQSPNPPLPPRTVVEQAAYWLPRGIERQDADFQSYPYPAAAPPSPLA
;
A
#
# COMPACT_ATOMS: atom_id res chain seq x y z
N MET A 1 -10.73 0.42 23.67
CA MET A 1 -10.29 -0.86 24.31
C MET A 1 -9.75 -1.91 23.33
N ALA A 2 -9.94 -1.81 22.01
CA ALA A 2 -9.44 -2.81 21.06
C ALA A 2 -7.90 -2.75 20.83
N ILE A 3 -7.30 -1.56 20.88
CA ILE A 3 -5.87 -1.33 20.57
C ILE A 3 -4.92 -1.90 21.65
N GLN A 4 -5.36 -2.03 22.90
CA GLN A 4 -4.53 -2.62 23.98
C GLN A 4 -4.35 -4.14 23.88
N ARG A 5 -5.12 -4.85 23.04
CA ARG A 5 -4.98 -6.31 22.81
C ARG A 5 -3.97 -6.67 21.72
N ILE A 6 -3.35 -5.69 21.06
CA ILE A 6 -2.33 -5.88 20.02
C ILE A 6 -1.04 -6.49 20.59
N GLY A 7 -0.88 -6.54 21.92
CA GLY A 7 0.40 -6.83 22.57
C GLY A 7 0.81 -8.28 22.87
N ARG A 8 0.06 -9.34 22.53
CA ARG A 8 0.49 -10.72 22.95
C ARG A 8 0.31 -11.91 21.99
N ARG A 9 -0.36 -11.80 20.84
CA ARG A 9 -0.59 -12.97 19.97
C ARG A 9 -0.45 -12.77 18.45
N GLN A 10 0.16 -11.67 17.99
CA GLN A 10 0.44 -11.45 16.55
C GLN A 10 1.88 -10.98 16.27
N THR A 11 2.83 -11.40 17.11
CA THR A 11 4.25 -11.39 16.73
C THR A 11 4.49 -12.55 15.77
N LEU A 12 4.96 -12.23 14.56
CA LEU A 12 5.29 -13.08 13.40
C LEU A 12 4.18 -13.19 12.35
N ARG A 13 4.13 -12.22 11.41
CA ARG A 13 4.07 -12.45 9.95
C ARG A 13 3.88 -11.21 9.04
N ALA A 14 4.01 -9.99 9.54
CA ALA A 14 4.26 -8.82 8.70
C ALA A 14 5.61 -8.24 9.10
N ALA A 15 6.50 -7.99 8.13
CA ALA A 15 7.93 -7.69 8.25
C ALA A 15 8.87 -8.91 8.28
N LEU A 16 9.11 -9.49 7.12
CA LEU A 16 10.37 -10.18 6.77
C LEU A 16 10.63 -9.99 5.27
N ALA A 17 11.07 -8.79 4.91
CA ALA A 17 11.97 -8.56 3.77
C ALA A 17 13.02 -7.50 4.17
N ALA A 18 13.48 -7.60 5.42
CA ALA A 18 14.56 -6.81 5.97
C ALA A 18 15.32 -7.68 6.97
N THR A 19 15.94 -8.75 6.47
CA THR A 19 17.03 -9.42 7.18
C THR A 19 18.33 -8.88 6.61
N VAL A 20 19.00 -8.07 7.42
CA VAL A 20 20.39 -7.69 7.24
C VAL A 20 21.23 -8.96 7.11
N VAL A 21 21.86 -9.20 5.96
CA VAL A 21 23.03 -10.09 5.90
C VAL A 21 24.25 -9.20 6.03
N ALA A 22 24.78 -9.13 7.26
CA ALA A 22 26.14 -8.74 7.51
C ALA A 22 27.08 -9.74 6.81
N GLY A 23 28.09 -9.22 6.12
CA GLY A 23 28.81 -9.96 5.09
C GLY A 23 29.65 -11.17 5.53
N ALA A 24 29.79 -12.09 4.59
CA ALA A 24 30.99 -12.87 4.25
C ALA A 24 30.70 -13.52 2.88
N GLY A 25 31.68 -13.54 1.98
CA GLY A 25 31.44 -13.67 0.55
C GLY A 25 31.31 -15.09 -0.02
N ILE A 26 31.63 -15.14 -1.32
CA ILE A 26 31.78 -16.29 -2.22
C ILE A 26 30.50 -16.67 -3.00
N GLY A 27 30.50 -16.28 -4.28
CA GLY A 27 30.28 -17.24 -5.36
C GLY A 27 28.85 -17.46 -5.87
N GLY A 28 28.51 -16.74 -6.93
CA GLY A 28 27.97 -17.38 -8.13
C GLY A 28 26.47 -17.30 -8.40
N ILE A 29 26.20 -17.09 -9.69
CA ILE A 29 25.01 -17.44 -10.48
C ILE A 29 23.95 -16.33 -10.65
N GLY A 30 23.92 -15.79 -11.88
CA GLY A 30 22.67 -15.51 -12.58
C GLY A 30 22.02 -14.14 -12.36
N GLY A 31 22.76 -13.05 -12.62
CA GLY A 31 22.15 -11.73 -12.78
C GLY A 31 21.23 -11.69 -14.00
N ALA A 32 19.94 -11.91 -13.80
CA ALA A 32 18.92 -11.40 -14.71
C ALA A 32 18.87 -9.88 -14.49
N HIS A 33 19.67 -9.17 -15.28
CA HIS A 33 19.66 -7.72 -15.31
C HIS A 33 18.23 -7.21 -15.53
N ALA A 34 17.83 -6.26 -14.68
CA ALA A 34 16.65 -5.44 -14.84
C ALA A 34 16.46 -5.06 -16.31
N ALA A 35 15.41 -5.62 -16.91
CA ALA A 35 15.01 -5.29 -18.27
C ALA A 35 14.74 -3.78 -18.34
N GLY A 36 15.53 -3.09 -19.18
CA GLY A 36 15.27 -1.77 -19.73
C GLY A 36 14.71 -0.72 -18.76
N ARG A 37 15.60 0.13 -18.23
CA ARG A 37 15.20 1.49 -17.83
C ARG A 37 14.86 2.28 -19.09
N ASP A 38 13.67 2.05 -19.62
CA ASP A 38 13.09 2.87 -20.67
C ASP A 38 12.64 4.19 -20.02
N THR A 39 13.27 5.28 -20.41
CA THR A 39 12.98 6.65 -19.98
C THR A 39 11.74 7.22 -20.69
N GLY A 40 10.81 6.35 -21.09
CA GLY A 40 9.56 6.70 -21.76
C GLY A 40 8.71 7.62 -20.90
N GLY A 41 8.32 8.77 -21.48
CA GLY A 41 7.76 9.92 -20.80
C GLY A 41 6.63 9.63 -19.81
N ARG A 42 6.54 10.49 -18.77
CA ARG A 42 5.44 10.55 -17.79
C ARG A 42 4.10 10.64 -18.54
N GLY A 43 3.35 9.54 -18.63
CA GLY A 43 2.15 9.56 -19.46
C GLY A 43 1.47 8.24 -19.80
N GLY A 44 1.40 7.26 -18.89
CA GLY A 44 0.64 6.03 -19.07
C GLY A 44 1.29 5.05 -20.05
N HIS A 45 1.35 3.77 -19.70
CA HIS A 45 1.88 2.75 -20.61
C HIS A 45 0.98 2.60 -21.85
N GLY A 46 1.34 3.34 -22.90
CA GLY A 46 1.13 2.96 -24.30
C GLY A 46 2.27 2.08 -24.83
N GLY A 47 3.21 1.68 -23.97
CA GLY A 47 4.32 0.78 -24.27
C GLY A 47 3.96 -0.70 -24.07
N HIS A 48 4.58 -1.57 -24.86
CA HIS A 48 4.36 -3.01 -24.84
C HIS A 48 4.79 -3.60 -23.49
N LEU A 49 3.85 -4.07 -22.67
CA LEU A 49 4.15 -4.74 -21.40
C LEU A 49 4.91 -6.06 -21.67
N PRO A 50 5.95 -6.39 -20.89
CA PRO A 50 6.69 -7.63 -21.08
C PRO A 50 5.74 -8.84 -20.98
N PRO A 51 5.90 -9.88 -21.83
CA PRO A 51 5.18 -11.12 -21.67
C PRO A 51 5.66 -11.81 -20.38
N VAL A 52 4.72 -12.28 -19.56
CA VAL A 52 5.01 -13.01 -18.33
C VAL A 52 4.18 -14.29 -18.32
N PRO A 53 4.76 -15.43 -18.75
CA PRO A 53 4.06 -16.71 -18.79
C PRO A 53 3.49 -17.08 -17.41
N GLY A 54 2.22 -17.47 -17.35
CA GLY A 54 1.56 -17.89 -16.11
C GLY A 54 0.98 -16.76 -15.25
N MET A 55 1.23 -15.48 -15.58
CA MET A 55 0.58 -14.34 -14.93
C MET A 55 -0.95 -14.42 -15.08
N ARG A 56 -1.69 -14.07 -14.03
CA ARG A 56 -3.17 -14.03 -14.04
C ARG A 56 -3.69 -12.69 -13.51
N GLY A 57 -4.88 -12.31 -13.97
CA GLY A 57 -5.48 -11.01 -13.68
C GLY A 57 -5.09 -9.94 -14.71
N ASP A 58 -5.35 -8.68 -14.38
CA ASP A 58 -5.03 -7.57 -15.29
C ASP A 58 -3.51 -7.38 -15.43
N ARG A 59 -3.01 -7.35 -16.66
CA ARG A 59 -1.55 -7.30 -16.93
C ARG A 59 -0.93 -5.96 -16.53
N LEU A 60 -1.64 -4.85 -16.73
CA LEU A 60 -1.13 -3.52 -16.39
C LEU A 60 -1.09 -3.35 -14.86
N ALA A 61 -2.11 -3.84 -14.16
CA ALA A 61 -2.15 -3.88 -12.71
C ALA A 61 -1.04 -4.76 -12.13
N ASN A 62 -0.84 -5.98 -12.65
CA ASN A 62 0.27 -6.83 -12.23
C ASN A 62 1.62 -6.13 -12.42
N GLU A 63 1.89 -5.55 -13.60
CA GLU A 63 3.17 -4.87 -13.82
C GLU A 63 3.36 -3.66 -12.89
N PHE A 64 2.30 -2.88 -12.65
CA PHE A 64 2.33 -1.79 -11.69
C PHE A 64 2.69 -2.26 -10.28
N TRP A 65 1.97 -3.26 -9.75
CA TRP A 65 2.22 -3.77 -8.41
C TRP A 65 3.55 -4.49 -8.30
N TYR A 66 3.99 -5.20 -9.34
CA TYR A 66 5.31 -5.79 -9.42
C TYR A 66 6.39 -4.74 -9.29
N VAL A 67 6.37 -3.68 -10.09
CA VAL A 67 7.38 -2.62 -10.00
C VAL A 67 7.30 -1.85 -8.68
N LEU A 68 6.10 -1.63 -8.14
CA LEU A 68 5.93 -0.98 -6.84
C LEU A 68 6.55 -1.83 -5.72
N ASP A 69 6.20 -3.12 -5.64
CA ASP A 69 6.73 -4.05 -4.64
C ASP A 69 8.25 -4.23 -4.81
N ASP A 70 8.74 -4.35 -6.04
CA ASP A 70 10.16 -4.50 -6.33
C ASP A 70 10.94 -3.28 -5.83
N THR A 71 10.46 -2.08 -6.14
CA THR A 71 11.13 -0.82 -5.78
C THR A 71 11.05 -0.54 -4.26
N THR A 72 9.95 -0.93 -3.61
CA THR A 72 9.66 -0.53 -2.22
C THR A 72 9.80 -1.64 -1.19
N LEU A 73 9.98 -2.90 -1.61
CA LEU A 73 10.12 -4.05 -0.71
C LEU A 73 11.35 -4.88 -1.03
N PHE A 74 11.47 -5.38 -2.27
CA PHE A 74 12.44 -6.44 -2.60
C PHE A 74 13.83 -5.93 -2.99
N HIS A 75 13.91 -4.92 -3.86
CA HIS A 75 15.15 -4.34 -4.39
C HIS A 75 15.22 -2.83 -4.12
N ARG A 76 15.07 -2.48 -2.84
CA ARG A 76 15.13 -1.09 -2.38
C ARG A 76 16.53 -0.51 -2.58
N SER A 77 16.60 0.77 -2.94
CA SER A 77 17.85 1.54 -2.90
C SER A 77 18.30 1.79 -1.45
N GLN A 78 19.60 1.96 -1.22
CA GLN A 78 20.14 2.28 0.12
C GLN A 78 19.47 3.52 0.74
N GLU A 79 19.23 4.57 -0.05
CA GLU A 79 18.58 5.80 0.42
C GLU A 79 17.18 5.53 1.01
N LEU A 80 16.44 4.62 0.37
CA LEU A 80 15.11 4.21 0.82
C LEU A 80 15.18 3.32 2.07
N ASP A 81 16.18 2.45 2.17
CA ASP A 81 16.45 1.65 3.38
C ASP A 81 16.81 2.54 4.58
N ASP A 82 17.62 3.57 4.36
CA ASP A 82 17.99 4.55 5.39
C ASP A 82 16.76 5.34 5.86
N ALA A 83 15.89 5.76 4.93
CA ALA A 83 14.64 6.43 5.25
C ALA A 83 13.68 5.53 6.06
N TYR A 84 13.49 4.27 5.66
CA TYR A 84 12.70 3.32 6.45
C TYR A 84 13.30 3.09 7.84
N THR A 85 14.62 3.01 7.95
CA THR A 85 15.31 2.84 9.23
C THR A 85 15.11 4.05 10.14
N ALA A 86 15.22 5.26 9.61
CA ALA A 86 14.96 6.49 10.36
C ALA A 86 13.50 6.59 10.83
N ILE A 87 12.52 6.30 9.97
CA ILE A 87 11.10 6.28 10.34
C ILE A 87 10.85 5.23 11.43
N ARG A 88 11.37 4.01 11.26
CA ARG A 88 11.24 2.93 12.23
C ARG A 88 11.83 3.31 13.59
N THR A 89 13.01 3.94 13.58
CA THR A 89 13.68 4.38 14.80
C THR A 89 12.88 5.47 15.51
N TYR A 90 12.38 6.46 14.75
CA TYR A 90 11.57 7.55 15.29
C TYR A 90 10.24 7.07 15.89
N ALA A 91 9.51 6.22 15.16
CA ALA A 91 8.16 5.82 15.53
C ALA A 91 8.10 4.52 16.36
N GLY A 92 9.23 3.82 16.54
CA GLY A 92 9.29 2.52 17.22
C GLY A 92 8.82 1.34 16.36
N GLY A 93 8.56 1.55 15.06
CA GLY A 93 8.10 0.54 14.10
C GLY A 93 7.50 1.19 12.85
N LEU A 94 7.22 0.39 11.81
CA LEU A 94 6.67 0.90 10.54
C LEU A 94 5.14 0.75 10.41
N GLU A 95 4.51 -0.11 11.20
CA GLU A 95 3.07 -0.37 11.13
C GLU A 95 2.37 -0.07 12.46
N ALA A 96 2.22 -1.07 13.33
CA ALA A 96 1.42 -0.96 14.56
C ALA A 96 1.78 0.27 15.44
N PRO A 97 3.06 0.63 15.66
CA PRO A 97 3.41 1.83 16.43
C PRO A 97 2.95 3.13 15.77
N VAL A 98 3.09 3.26 14.45
CA VAL A 98 2.65 4.44 13.69
C VAL A 98 1.13 4.55 13.68
N ILE A 99 0.43 3.43 13.48
CA ILE A 99 -1.04 3.36 13.55
C ILE A 99 -1.55 3.78 14.94
N ALA A 100 -0.91 3.26 16.00
CA ALA A 100 -1.28 3.61 17.37
C ALA A 100 -1.01 5.08 17.70
N ALA A 101 0.12 5.64 17.23
CA ALA A 101 0.49 7.03 17.43
C ALA A 101 -0.48 7.99 16.74
N TRP A 102 -0.93 7.65 15.52
CA TRP A 102 -1.97 8.38 14.80
C TRP A 102 -3.33 8.28 15.49
N SER A 103 -3.81 7.07 15.80
CA SER A 103 -5.13 6.85 16.43
C SER A 103 -5.23 7.55 17.80
N THR A 104 -4.18 7.49 18.60
CA THR A 104 -4.13 8.23 19.89
C THR A 104 -4.32 9.73 19.69
N ARG A 105 -3.70 10.31 18.65
CA ARG A 105 -3.77 11.75 18.36
C ARG A 105 -5.06 12.16 17.67
N TYR A 106 -5.67 11.28 16.89
CA TYR A 106 -7.00 11.49 16.30
C TYR A 106 -8.04 11.83 17.39
N HIS A 107 -7.91 11.24 18.56
CA HIS A 107 -8.80 11.49 19.71
C HIS A 107 -8.38 12.66 20.62
N GLN A 108 -7.29 13.35 20.31
CA GLN A 108 -6.83 14.51 21.10
C GLN A 108 -7.40 15.82 20.57
N PRO A 109 -7.71 16.79 21.45
CA PRO A 109 -7.95 18.16 21.04
C PRO A 109 -6.78 18.70 20.19
N GLY A 110 -7.09 19.37 19.08
CA GLY A 110 -6.08 19.91 18.16
C GLY A 110 -5.68 18.98 17.01
N TYR A 111 -6.31 17.82 16.84
CA TYR A 111 -6.22 17.06 15.59
C TYR A 111 -6.76 17.90 14.40
N PRO A 112 -6.11 17.89 13.20
CA PRO A 112 -4.96 17.07 12.80
C PRO A 112 -3.58 17.66 13.12
N GLY A 113 -3.51 18.85 13.73
CA GLY A 113 -2.25 19.54 14.05
C GLY A 113 -1.32 18.73 14.95
N THR A 114 -1.86 18.09 15.99
CA THR A 114 -1.09 17.24 16.91
C THR A 114 -0.39 16.08 16.21
N PHE A 115 -1.01 15.51 15.17
CA PHE A 115 -0.41 14.45 14.36
C PHE A 115 0.61 15.00 13.37
N ARG A 116 0.29 16.10 12.68
CA ARG A 116 1.22 16.80 11.79
C ARG A 116 2.53 17.15 12.51
N ASP A 117 2.44 17.73 13.69
CA ASP A 117 3.61 18.17 14.45
C ASP A 117 4.44 16.98 14.95
N TRP A 118 3.80 15.83 15.21
CA TRP A 118 4.50 14.59 15.53
C TRP A 118 5.22 13.98 14.33
N VAL A 119 4.66 14.03 13.10
CA VAL A 119 5.37 13.48 11.93
C VAL A 119 6.37 14.45 11.31
N ALA A 120 6.37 15.73 11.68
CA ALA A 120 7.28 16.74 11.15
C ALA A 120 8.78 16.38 11.22
N PRO A 121 9.30 15.73 12.30
CA PRO A 121 10.72 15.35 12.37
C PRO A 121 11.17 14.34 11.29
N ILE A 122 10.24 13.62 10.67
CA ILE A 122 10.53 12.63 9.61
C ILE A 122 10.07 13.10 8.21
N ALA A 123 9.84 14.41 8.03
CA ALA A 123 9.30 14.96 6.78
C ALA A 123 10.17 14.66 5.55
N GLU A 124 11.49 14.68 5.67
CA GLU A 124 12.41 14.39 4.56
C GLU A 124 12.29 12.93 4.10
N GLN A 125 12.23 11.99 5.05
CA GLN A 125 12.05 10.57 4.77
C GLN A 125 10.70 10.33 4.11
N LEU A 126 9.63 10.95 4.63
CA LEU A 126 8.31 10.88 4.03
C LEU A 126 8.27 11.48 2.61
N ARG A 127 9.06 12.53 2.32
CA ARG A 127 9.17 13.08 0.97
C ARG A 127 9.86 12.12 0.00
N LEU A 128 10.92 11.43 0.44
CA LEU A 128 11.55 10.40 -0.37
C LEU A 128 10.58 9.24 -0.66
N LEU A 129 9.90 8.72 0.37
CA LEU A 129 8.89 7.68 0.23
C LEU A 129 7.78 8.12 -0.74
N SER A 130 7.31 9.37 -0.61
CA SER A 130 6.30 9.96 -1.49
C SER A 130 6.75 9.91 -2.94
N LYS A 131 7.95 10.44 -3.19
CA LYS A 131 8.54 10.52 -4.51
C LYS A 131 8.66 9.14 -5.16
N VAL A 132 9.23 8.17 -4.44
CA VAL A 132 9.44 6.81 -4.97
C VAL A 132 8.11 6.15 -5.34
N GLN A 133 7.11 6.18 -4.45
CA GLN A 133 5.82 5.55 -4.72
C GLN A 133 5.08 6.24 -5.86
N LEU A 134 5.06 7.59 -5.89
CA LEU A 134 4.36 8.34 -6.92
C LEU A 134 5.06 8.27 -8.28
N ASP A 135 6.40 8.22 -8.32
CA ASP A 135 7.13 8.01 -9.59
C ASP A 135 6.74 6.66 -10.23
N VAL A 136 6.48 5.61 -9.43
CA VAL A 136 5.94 4.33 -9.94
C VAL A 136 4.48 4.50 -10.37
N VAL A 137 3.60 5.07 -9.55
CA VAL A 137 2.18 5.27 -9.92
C VAL A 137 2.07 6.04 -11.24
N ASP A 138 2.80 7.14 -11.37
CA ASP A 138 2.74 8.05 -12.52
C ASP A 138 3.43 7.48 -13.78
N ARG A 139 4.30 6.47 -13.61
CA ARG A 139 4.86 5.67 -14.73
C ARG A 139 3.76 4.85 -15.42
N PHE A 140 2.88 4.22 -14.64
CA PHE A 140 1.87 3.28 -15.18
C PHE A 140 0.53 3.94 -15.50
N TYR A 141 0.08 4.84 -14.63
CA TYR A 141 -1.24 5.45 -14.71
C TYR A 141 -1.13 6.95 -14.81
N ARG A 142 -1.91 7.52 -15.71
CA ARG A 142 -2.10 8.98 -15.71
C ARG A 142 -2.86 9.35 -14.45
N ARG A 143 -2.69 10.60 -14.02
CA ARG A 143 -3.48 11.15 -12.92
C ARG A 143 -4.97 10.97 -13.19
N ARG A 144 -5.69 10.37 -12.23
CA ARG A 144 -7.13 10.03 -12.30
C ARG A 144 -7.50 9.07 -13.43
N ASP A 145 -6.57 8.25 -13.90
CA ASP A 145 -6.89 7.15 -14.82
C ASP A 145 -7.87 6.18 -14.13
N PRO A 146 -9.07 5.93 -14.71
CA PRO A 146 -10.06 5.05 -14.09
C PRO A 146 -9.55 3.61 -13.91
N ARG A 147 -8.55 3.18 -14.69
CA ARG A 147 -7.93 1.86 -14.55
C ARG A 147 -7.18 1.69 -13.23
N LEU A 148 -6.83 2.79 -12.55
CA LEU A 148 -6.23 2.72 -11.21
C LEU A 148 -7.22 2.15 -10.19
N VAL A 149 -8.53 2.38 -10.36
CA VAL A 149 -9.57 1.73 -9.55
C VAL A 149 -9.53 0.22 -9.75
N THR A 150 -9.40 -0.25 -11.00
CA THR A 150 -9.27 -1.68 -11.30
C THR A 150 -8.00 -2.28 -10.70
N ALA A 151 -6.89 -1.55 -10.73
CA ALA A 151 -5.62 -2.01 -10.16
C ALA A 151 -5.70 -2.19 -8.64
N PHE A 152 -6.29 -1.23 -7.92
CA PHE A 152 -6.52 -1.32 -6.48
C PHE A 152 -7.59 -2.36 -6.13
N ALA A 153 -8.63 -2.52 -6.95
CA ALA A 153 -9.60 -3.60 -6.78
C ALA A 153 -8.97 -4.97 -6.91
N GLY A 154 -8.08 -5.16 -7.90
CA GLY A 154 -7.39 -6.41 -8.14
C GLY A 154 -6.49 -6.81 -6.96
N PHE A 155 -5.76 -5.83 -6.43
CA PHE A 155 -4.91 -5.97 -5.23
C PHE A 155 -5.73 -6.29 -3.98
N GLY A 156 -6.77 -5.51 -3.69
CA GLY A 156 -7.63 -5.73 -2.52
C GLY A 156 -8.32 -7.09 -2.55
N GLN A 157 -8.72 -7.58 -3.72
CA GLN A 157 -9.32 -8.91 -3.84
C GLN A 157 -8.31 -10.05 -3.86
N GLY A 158 -7.01 -9.78 -4.07
CA GLY A 158 -5.97 -10.78 -4.30
C GLY A 158 -6.17 -11.58 -5.59
N THR A 159 -6.57 -10.92 -6.67
CA THR A 159 -6.81 -11.55 -7.99
C THR A 159 -5.60 -11.46 -8.94
N LEU A 160 -4.58 -10.71 -8.54
CA LEU A 160 -3.38 -10.44 -9.33
C LEU A 160 -2.28 -11.43 -8.95
N TYR A 161 -1.96 -12.35 -9.84
CA TYR A 161 -0.93 -13.37 -9.66
C TYR A 161 0.24 -13.09 -10.60
N ASP A 162 1.44 -12.96 -10.02
CA ASP A 162 2.68 -12.74 -10.74
C ASP A 162 3.75 -13.77 -10.35
N PRO A 163 4.15 -14.66 -11.28
CA PRO A 163 5.13 -15.71 -11.01
C PRO A 163 6.58 -15.19 -10.90
N ARG A 164 6.84 -13.90 -11.14
CA ARG A 164 8.19 -13.30 -11.00
C ARG A 164 8.52 -12.91 -9.57
N ARG A 165 7.56 -12.91 -8.64
CA ARG A 165 7.81 -12.51 -7.25
C ARG A 165 8.80 -13.49 -6.59
N PRO A 166 9.74 -12.99 -5.77
CA PRO A 166 10.91 -13.76 -5.33
C PRO A 166 10.57 -14.95 -4.43
N GLU A 167 9.42 -14.92 -3.76
CA GLU A 167 8.94 -15.99 -2.90
C GLU A 167 7.64 -16.57 -3.46
N PRO A 168 7.55 -17.90 -3.70
CA PRO A 168 6.31 -18.53 -4.13
C PRO A 168 5.14 -18.26 -3.19
N ALA A 169 5.42 -18.13 -1.89
CA ALA A 169 4.43 -17.79 -0.86
C ALA A 169 3.87 -16.36 -0.97
N LEU A 170 4.45 -15.54 -1.85
CA LEU A 170 4.04 -14.16 -2.14
C LEU A 170 3.69 -14.01 -3.62
N SER A 171 3.25 -15.04 -4.34
CA SER A 171 2.96 -14.89 -5.79
C SER A 171 1.72 -14.03 -6.10
N VAL A 172 0.88 -13.72 -5.12
CA VAL A 172 -0.31 -12.86 -5.27
C VAL A 172 -0.02 -11.46 -4.73
N HIS A 173 -0.28 -10.43 -5.53
CA HIS A 173 -0.24 -9.04 -5.07
C HIS A 173 -1.47 -8.75 -4.21
N THR A 174 -1.25 -8.71 -2.90
CA THR A 174 -2.23 -8.36 -1.87
C THR A 174 -1.49 -7.94 -0.61
N MET A 175 -2.16 -7.22 0.29
CA MET A 175 -1.60 -6.93 1.61
C MET A 175 -1.51 -8.21 2.44
N ASN A 176 -0.38 -8.44 3.10
CA ASN A 176 -0.21 -9.56 4.03
C ASN A 176 -0.73 -9.16 5.42
N GLY A 177 -2.02 -9.39 5.65
CA GLY A 177 -2.71 -9.01 6.89
C GLY A 177 -3.39 -7.64 6.81
N GLU A 178 -3.92 -7.21 7.96
CA GLU A 178 -4.85 -6.07 8.05
C GLU A 178 -4.15 -4.73 8.34
N ALA A 179 -2.99 -4.76 8.99
CA ALA A 179 -2.27 -3.57 9.42
C ALA A 179 -1.75 -2.72 8.24
N GLY A 180 -1.43 -3.34 7.11
CA GLY A 180 -0.78 -2.64 6.00
C GLY A 180 -1.62 -1.52 5.37
N TYR A 181 -2.95 -1.69 5.22
CA TYR A 181 -3.80 -0.60 4.73
C TYR A 181 -3.90 0.56 5.71
N HIS A 182 -3.98 0.27 7.02
CA HIS A 182 -3.97 1.29 8.05
C HIS A 182 -2.65 2.05 8.07
N ALA A 183 -1.51 1.35 7.98
CA ALA A 183 -0.21 1.99 7.87
C ALA A 183 -0.13 2.88 6.62
N TRP A 184 -0.57 2.37 5.45
CA TRP A 184 -0.57 3.14 4.21
C TRP A 184 -1.44 4.41 4.34
N HIS A 185 -2.66 4.29 4.86
CA HIS A 185 -3.52 5.45 5.12
C HIS A 185 -2.84 6.48 6.03
N VAL A 186 -2.22 6.03 7.13
CA VAL A 186 -1.54 6.93 8.08
C VAL A 186 -0.34 7.64 7.44
N TYR A 187 0.47 6.96 6.63
CA TYR A 187 1.57 7.61 5.91
C TYR A 187 1.06 8.58 4.84
N ALA A 188 0.03 8.21 4.07
CA ALA A 188 -0.60 9.11 3.10
C ALA A 188 -1.15 10.36 3.79
N ARG A 189 -1.78 10.20 4.97
CA ARG A 189 -2.26 11.31 5.78
C ARG A 189 -1.13 12.18 6.31
N ALA A 190 -0.05 11.58 6.82
CA ALA A 190 1.15 12.31 7.26
C ALA A 190 1.74 13.17 6.14
N MET A 191 1.94 12.59 4.95
CA MET A 191 2.44 13.31 3.77
C MET A 191 1.51 14.45 3.36
N ALA A 192 0.19 14.21 3.31
CA ALA A 192 -0.79 15.24 2.99
C ALA A 192 -0.79 16.42 3.98
N LEU A 193 -0.70 16.15 5.29
CA LEU A 193 -0.66 17.17 6.34
C LEU A 193 0.63 18.00 6.34
N LEU A 194 1.75 17.41 5.93
CA LEU A 194 3.03 18.09 5.74
C LEU A 194 3.14 18.82 4.38
N GLY A 195 2.11 18.73 3.54
CA GLY A 195 2.11 19.34 2.20
C GLY A 195 2.97 18.61 1.16
N ILE A 196 3.43 17.39 1.47
CA ILE A 196 4.22 16.54 0.58
C ILE A 196 3.25 15.87 -0.40
N ASP A 197 3.31 16.27 -1.68
CA ASP A 197 2.47 15.75 -2.77
C ASP A 197 0.97 15.65 -2.42
N ARG A 198 0.50 16.58 -1.58
CA ARG A 198 -0.81 16.51 -0.92
C ARG A 198 -1.96 16.11 -1.85
N ARG A 199 -2.05 16.77 -3.02
CA ARG A 199 -3.13 16.51 -3.99
C ARG A 199 -3.08 15.09 -4.57
N ARG A 200 -1.90 14.48 -4.70
CA ARG A 200 -1.78 13.09 -5.18
C ARG A 200 -2.18 12.12 -4.08
N TRP A 201 -1.78 12.34 -2.84
CA TRP A 201 -2.19 11.50 -1.71
C TRP A 201 -3.68 11.60 -1.39
N GLU A 202 -4.30 12.78 -1.53
CA GLU A 202 -5.75 12.95 -1.44
C GLU A 202 -6.50 12.22 -2.56
N GLU A 203 -5.89 12.02 -3.73
CA GLU A 203 -6.47 11.23 -4.84
C GLU A 203 -6.27 9.72 -4.66
N ILE A 204 -5.17 9.29 -4.01
CA ILE A 204 -4.85 7.88 -3.78
C ILE A 204 -5.57 7.34 -2.54
N GLY A 205 -5.74 8.14 -1.49
CA GLY A 205 -6.41 7.72 -0.24
C GLY A 205 -7.71 6.94 -0.44
N PRO A 206 -8.66 7.43 -1.28
CA PRO A 206 -9.90 6.70 -1.56
C PRO A 206 -9.70 5.31 -2.16
N LEU A 207 -8.64 5.13 -2.95
CA LEU A 207 -8.29 3.83 -3.53
C LEU A 207 -7.74 2.87 -2.46
N VAL A 208 -6.98 3.37 -1.49
CA VAL A 208 -6.48 2.59 -0.35
C VAL A 208 -7.66 2.10 0.50
N GLY A 209 -8.60 2.99 0.86
CA GLY A 209 -9.82 2.61 1.58
C GLY A 209 -10.69 1.61 0.83
N PHE A 210 -10.85 1.80 -0.48
CA PHE A 210 -11.57 0.89 -1.36
C PHE A 210 -10.93 -0.51 -1.40
N ALA A 211 -9.61 -0.59 -1.58
CA ALA A 211 -8.89 -1.87 -1.59
C ALA A 211 -8.96 -2.58 -0.22
N TRP A 212 -8.85 -1.84 0.88
CA TRP A 212 -9.02 -2.37 2.24
C TRP A 212 -10.40 -3.00 2.45
N ALA A 213 -11.45 -2.34 1.98
CA ALA A 213 -12.81 -2.86 2.09
C ALA A 213 -13.02 -4.14 1.26
N LEU A 214 -12.49 -4.17 0.04
CA LEU A 214 -12.53 -5.39 -0.78
C LEU A 214 -11.74 -6.53 -0.15
N GLN A 215 -10.56 -6.26 0.43
CA GLN A 215 -9.78 -7.27 1.12
C GLN A 215 -10.50 -7.83 2.36
N SER A 216 -11.20 -6.96 3.09
CA SER A 216 -11.98 -7.35 4.26
C SER A 216 -13.11 -8.33 3.92
N ILE A 217 -13.62 -8.28 2.67
CA ILE A 217 -14.62 -9.21 2.14
C ILE A 217 -13.95 -10.45 1.53
N ALA A 218 -12.98 -10.26 0.65
CA ALA A 218 -12.37 -11.30 -0.18
C ALA A 218 -11.40 -12.21 0.60
N LYS A 219 -10.77 -11.72 1.67
CA LYS A 219 -9.81 -12.43 2.51
C LYS A 219 -8.75 -13.22 1.70
N PRO A 220 -7.98 -12.55 0.84
CA PRO A 220 -7.07 -13.21 -0.09
C PRO A 220 -5.91 -13.93 0.59
N SER A 221 -5.43 -14.96 -0.10
CA SER A 221 -4.14 -15.61 0.17
C SER A 221 -3.03 -14.92 -0.62
N THR A 222 -1.83 -14.84 -0.05
CA THR A 222 -0.63 -14.37 -0.76
C THR A 222 -0.07 -15.42 -1.73
N GLN A 223 -0.56 -16.67 -1.68
CA GLN A 223 0.00 -17.80 -2.44
C GLN A 223 -0.85 -18.18 -3.65
N SER A 224 -2.16 -17.95 -3.59
CA SER A 224 -3.11 -18.43 -4.60
C SER A 224 -4.13 -17.35 -4.88
N PRO A 225 -4.34 -16.97 -6.16
CA PRO A 225 -5.24 -15.88 -6.49
C PRO A 225 -6.68 -16.27 -6.15
N ASN A 226 -7.41 -15.31 -5.59
CA ASN A 226 -8.83 -15.46 -5.35
C ASN A 226 -9.62 -15.40 -6.66
N PRO A 227 -10.81 -16.03 -6.72
CA PRO A 227 -11.81 -15.63 -7.70
C PRO A 227 -12.21 -14.16 -7.46
N PRO A 228 -12.58 -13.40 -8.51
CA PRO A 228 -13.13 -12.06 -8.35
C PRO A 228 -14.41 -12.06 -7.49
N LEU A 229 -14.60 -11.02 -6.69
CA LEU A 229 -15.87 -10.79 -6.00
C LEU A 229 -17.00 -10.53 -7.02
N PRO A 230 -18.27 -10.73 -6.63
CA PRO A 230 -19.40 -10.34 -7.47
C PRO A 230 -19.29 -8.87 -7.90
N PRO A 231 -19.53 -8.53 -9.19
CA PRO A 231 -19.39 -7.16 -9.69
C PRO A 231 -20.20 -6.13 -8.88
N ARG A 232 -21.40 -6.52 -8.43
CA ARG A 232 -22.25 -5.68 -7.58
C ARG A 232 -21.54 -5.29 -6.27
N THR A 233 -20.89 -6.24 -5.60
CA THR A 233 -20.13 -5.97 -4.36
C THR A 233 -19.02 -4.97 -4.62
N VAL A 234 -18.28 -5.12 -5.74
CA VAL A 234 -17.20 -4.18 -6.10
C VAL A 234 -17.74 -2.78 -6.36
N VAL A 235 -18.86 -2.67 -7.09
CA VAL A 235 -19.52 -1.38 -7.37
C VAL A 235 -20.04 -0.72 -6.10
N GLU A 236 -20.66 -1.46 -5.19
CA GLU A 236 -21.15 -0.95 -3.90
C GLU A 236 -20.00 -0.41 -3.03
N GLN A 237 -18.88 -1.14 -2.95
CA GLN A 237 -17.70 -0.64 -2.24
C GLN A 237 -17.09 0.58 -2.95
N ALA A 238 -17.03 0.60 -4.28
CA ALA A 238 -16.52 1.75 -5.02
C ALA A 238 -17.36 3.00 -4.77
N ALA A 239 -18.71 2.87 -4.79
CA ALA A 239 -19.63 3.95 -4.53
C ALA A 239 -19.50 4.53 -3.11
N TYR A 240 -19.16 3.69 -2.13
CA TYR A 240 -18.95 4.13 -0.75
C TYR A 240 -17.58 4.80 -0.54
N TRP A 241 -16.50 4.19 -1.06
CA TRP A 241 -15.12 4.58 -0.70
C TRP A 241 -14.52 5.64 -1.61
N LEU A 242 -14.73 5.57 -2.93
CA LEU A 242 -14.07 6.46 -3.88
C LEU A 242 -14.44 7.95 -3.74
N PRO A 243 -15.68 8.33 -3.38
CA PRO A 243 -16.04 9.74 -3.18
C PRO A 243 -15.55 10.34 -1.86
N ARG A 244 -15.01 9.54 -0.93
CA ARG A 244 -14.67 10.02 0.42
C ARG A 244 -13.35 10.77 0.43
N GLY A 245 -13.38 12.02 0.87
CA GLY A 245 -12.17 12.79 1.17
C GLY A 245 -11.37 12.19 2.34
N ILE A 246 -10.12 12.61 2.46
CA ILE A 246 -9.15 12.06 3.42
C ILE A 246 -9.60 12.25 4.88
N GLU A 247 -10.32 13.32 5.22
CA GLU A 247 -10.86 13.54 6.57
C GLU A 247 -11.94 12.52 6.95
N ARG A 248 -12.80 12.13 6.01
CA ARG A 248 -13.82 11.09 6.27
C ARG A 248 -13.15 9.73 6.43
N GLN A 249 -12.10 9.49 5.65
CA GLN A 249 -11.30 8.28 5.78
C GLN A 249 -10.58 8.22 7.13
N ASP A 250 -10.08 9.34 7.67
CA ASP A 250 -9.46 9.33 9.01
C ASP A 250 -10.41 8.72 10.06
N ALA A 251 -11.71 9.04 9.96
CA ALA A 251 -12.74 8.47 10.83
C ALA A 251 -13.03 7.00 10.51
N ASP A 252 -13.16 6.64 9.23
CA ASP A 252 -13.43 5.26 8.81
C ASP A 252 -12.28 4.31 9.25
N PHE A 253 -11.02 4.74 9.12
CA PHE A 253 -9.82 4.00 9.51
C PHE A 253 -9.56 3.95 11.03
N GLN A 254 -10.39 4.58 11.87
CA GLN A 254 -10.41 4.28 13.31
C GLN A 254 -11.02 2.90 13.59
N SER A 255 -11.82 2.36 12.67
CA SER A 255 -12.32 0.99 12.76
C SER A 255 -11.20 0.03 12.40
N TYR A 256 -10.80 -0.85 13.31
CA TYR A 256 -9.72 -1.81 13.10
C TYR A 256 -10.17 -3.21 13.54
N PRO A 257 -9.83 -4.27 12.78
CA PRO A 257 -9.04 -4.27 11.53
C PRO A 257 -9.87 -4.12 10.25
N TYR A 258 -11.20 -4.10 10.38
CA TYR A 258 -12.13 -4.05 9.28
C TYR A 258 -12.92 -2.74 9.32
N PRO A 259 -13.44 -2.28 8.17
CA PRO A 259 -14.38 -1.18 8.17
C PRO A 259 -15.54 -1.45 9.14
N ALA A 260 -16.03 -0.41 9.80
CA ALA A 260 -17.35 -0.48 10.41
C ALA A 260 -18.35 -0.94 9.35
N ALA A 261 -19.33 -1.77 9.74
CA ALA A 261 -20.36 -2.24 8.83
C ALA A 261 -20.91 -1.05 8.03
N ALA A 262 -20.80 -1.10 6.70
CA ALA A 262 -21.37 -0.06 5.87
C ALA A 262 -22.87 0.03 6.20
N PRO A 263 -23.44 1.23 6.40
CA PRO A 263 -24.87 1.36 6.57
C PRO A 263 -25.58 0.69 5.37
N PRO A 264 -26.73 0.04 5.58
CA PRO A 264 -27.46 -0.60 4.49
C PRO A 264 -27.72 0.43 3.39
N SER A 265 -27.51 0.01 2.15
CA SER A 265 -27.77 0.85 0.99
C SER A 265 -29.22 1.34 1.02
N PRO A 266 -29.50 2.63 0.77
CA PRO A 266 -30.87 3.16 0.73
C PRO A 266 -31.69 2.65 -0.48
N LEU A 267 -31.18 1.67 -1.23
CA LEU A 267 -31.81 1.04 -2.38
C LEU A 267 -32.19 -0.43 -2.12
N ALA A 268 -32.52 -0.76 -0.87
CA ALA A 268 -33.18 -2.02 -0.51
C ALA A 268 -34.71 -1.87 -0.56
#